data_AF-A0A3M0LVQ0-F1
#
_entry.id   AF-A0A3M0LVQ0-F1
#
_cell.length_a   1.000
_cell.length_b   1.000
_cell.length_c   1.000
_cell.angle_alpha   90.00
_cell.angle_beta   90.00
_cell.angle_gamma   90.00
#
_symmetry.space_group_name_H-M   'P 1'
#
loop_
_entity.id
_entity.type
_entity.pdbx_description
1 polymer ?
#
loop_
_entity_poly.entity_id
_entity_poly.type
_entity_poly.pdbx_seq_one_letter_code
_entity_poly.pdbx_strand_id
1 'polypeptide(L)'
;MMNKDYQKMAEKIIEAIGGSGNVITATHCMTRLRLNLKDMSIPNDEAIKKITGVLGVVRSAGQYQIIIGQTVNEVYDAVVQVGNLAEAAPIAENVDKSKIQKKEKQTWKSLGNTILNKITGSLTPLIPILIAASMFKMLAAVFGPTMLNMISVQSDLYRLFSFVGDAGFYFFPIAIGYTAAKQFNTSPVLGIFLGSILLDPELVKIVAAGKPFTVYGIPMHLTNYGSTVVPILLSVWIMSYIERFFNKHITPALRTILAPTLTIAVMLPLALCILGPLGGFLGEYVSKGIISFGQLGGVAAIIGVGIIGALWELLVITGMHLVMISAMITIVAQTGHDNFIILGSLAASFAVAGMSLGATLRLKDKKEKSLAFSYFIANIIGGVTEPGLYGLAIKYRRPFIGMMIGGFVGGIYAAIMHVSGYVIVPVANFMSLTAYVGGSTVNLINGIISAVVALVVAAVATYLIGVEPKSKGE
;
A
#
# COMPACT_ATOMS: atom_id res chain seq x y z
N MET A 1 -1.86 -19.61 -25.92
CA MET A 1 -1.89 -21.07 -26.13
C MET A 1 -0.46 -21.55 -26.05
N MET A 2 -0.17 -22.56 -25.24
CA MET A 2 1.19 -23.09 -25.11
C MET A 2 1.62 -23.72 -26.44
N ASN A 3 2.85 -23.44 -26.87
CA ASN A 3 3.38 -24.03 -28.09
C ASN A 3 3.52 -25.56 -27.89
N LYS A 4 2.93 -26.36 -28.80
CA LYS A 4 2.92 -27.83 -28.70
C LYS A 4 4.32 -28.43 -28.64
N ASP A 5 5.32 -27.74 -29.20
CA ASP A 5 6.70 -28.21 -29.21
C ASP A 5 7.36 -28.13 -27.83
N TYR A 6 7.06 -27.08 -27.04
CA TYR A 6 7.57 -26.94 -25.67
C TYR A 6 6.89 -27.90 -24.70
N GLN A 7 5.61 -28.22 -24.93
CA GLN A 7 4.91 -29.23 -24.14
C GLN A 7 5.53 -30.62 -24.32
N LYS A 8 5.79 -31.04 -25.56
CA LYS A 8 6.49 -32.30 -25.85
C LYS A 8 7.91 -32.33 -25.29
N MET A 9 8.60 -31.18 -25.33
CA MET A 9 9.92 -31.05 -24.73
C MET A 9 9.86 -31.26 -23.21
N ALA A 10 8.91 -30.61 -22.54
CA ALA A 10 8.71 -30.73 -21.10
C ALA A 10 8.37 -32.17 -20.65
N GLU A 11 7.50 -32.87 -21.39
CA GLU A 11 7.16 -34.27 -21.14
C GLU A 11 8.40 -35.17 -21.18
N LYS A 12 9.22 -35.04 -22.23
CA LYS A 12 10.48 -35.79 -22.36
C LYS A 12 11.51 -35.45 -21.29
N ILE A 13 11.60 -34.17 -20.89
CA ILE A 13 12.49 -33.74 -19.80
C ILE A 13 12.07 -34.40 -18.49
N ILE A 14 10.77 -34.37 -18.16
CA ILE A 14 10.25 -34.94 -16.91
C ILE A 14 10.45 -36.46 -16.88
N GLU A 15 10.23 -37.15 -17.99
CA GLU A 15 10.47 -38.59 -18.09
C GLU A 15 11.95 -38.92 -17.87
N ALA A 16 12.85 -38.19 -18.52
CA ALA A 16 14.29 -38.45 -18.47
C ALA A 16 14.96 -38.11 -17.13
N ILE A 17 14.32 -37.32 -16.26
CA ILE A 17 14.81 -37.01 -14.89
C ILE A 17 14.20 -37.91 -13.81
N GLY A 18 13.41 -38.92 -14.17
CA GLY A 18 12.78 -39.85 -13.22
C GLY A 18 11.39 -39.43 -12.74
N GLY A 19 10.70 -38.59 -13.51
CA GLY A 19 9.34 -38.11 -13.22
C GLY A 19 9.29 -36.90 -12.31
N SER A 20 8.08 -36.31 -12.19
CA SER A 20 7.84 -35.13 -11.33
C SER A 20 8.13 -35.39 -9.85
N GLY A 21 7.99 -36.64 -9.40
CA GLY A 21 8.29 -37.06 -8.04
C GLY A 21 9.76 -36.89 -7.64
N ASN A 22 10.69 -36.85 -8.61
CA ASN A 22 12.12 -36.64 -8.37
C ASN A 22 12.50 -35.16 -8.34
N VAL A 23 11.60 -34.22 -8.65
CA VAL A 23 11.89 -32.78 -8.65
C VAL A 23 11.49 -32.15 -7.32
N ILE A 24 12.45 -31.51 -6.64
CA ILE A 24 12.21 -30.72 -5.41
C ILE A 24 11.79 -29.31 -5.80
N THR A 25 12.62 -28.64 -6.62
CA THR A 25 12.35 -27.29 -7.10
C THR A 25 12.88 -27.13 -8.52
N ALA A 26 12.11 -26.46 -9.38
CA ALA A 26 12.57 -26.00 -10.68
C ALA A 26 12.75 -24.49 -10.66
N THR A 27 13.82 -24.00 -11.28
CA THR A 27 14.07 -22.58 -11.55
C THR A 27 14.71 -22.45 -12.92
N HIS A 28 14.88 -21.24 -13.44
CA HIS A 28 15.65 -21.05 -14.67
C HIS A 28 16.43 -19.73 -14.60
N CYS A 29 17.53 -19.68 -15.36
CA CYS A 29 18.18 -18.42 -15.73
C CYS A 29 17.99 -18.18 -17.22
N MET A 30 18.71 -17.24 -17.82
CA MET A 30 18.51 -16.82 -19.22
C MET A 30 18.68 -17.91 -20.29
N THR A 31 19.46 -18.96 -20.01
CA THR A 31 19.74 -20.02 -20.99
C THR A 31 19.63 -21.43 -20.43
N ARG A 32 19.34 -21.58 -19.14
CA ARG A 32 19.39 -22.88 -18.45
C ARG A 32 18.19 -23.09 -17.55
N LEU A 33 17.55 -24.25 -17.72
CA LEU A 33 16.59 -24.80 -16.79
C LEU A 33 17.37 -25.48 -15.66
N ARG A 34 17.10 -25.12 -14.41
CA ARG A 34 17.82 -25.60 -13.22
C ARG A 34 16.86 -26.39 -12.33
N LEU A 35 17.17 -27.65 -12.11
CA LEU A 35 16.35 -28.56 -11.33
C LEU A 35 17.14 -29.00 -10.09
N ASN A 36 16.55 -28.80 -8.91
CA ASN A 36 16.99 -29.51 -7.71
C ASN A 36 16.21 -30.82 -7.66
N LEU A 37 16.94 -31.93 -7.67
CA LEU A 37 16.37 -33.27 -7.69
C LEU A 37 16.54 -33.96 -6.34
N LYS A 38 15.64 -34.88 -6.00
CA LYS A 38 15.76 -35.70 -4.78
C LYS A 38 16.91 -36.69 -4.90
N ASP A 39 17.06 -37.26 -6.08
CA ASP A 39 18.15 -38.17 -6.41
C ASP A 39 18.79 -37.77 -7.75
N MET A 40 20.07 -37.40 -7.66
CA MET A 40 20.90 -36.96 -8.79
C MET A 40 21.47 -38.14 -9.60
N SER A 41 21.26 -39.39 -9.19
CA SER A 41 21.70 -40.59 -9.94
C SER A 41 20.70 -41.03 -11.01
N ILE A 42 19.43 -40.64 -10.88
CA ILE A 42 18.32 -41.05 -11.77
C ILE A 42 18.34 -40.38 -13.17
N PRO A 43 18.72 -39.10 -13.34
CA PRO A 43 18.64 -38.44 -14.64
C PRO A 43 19.50 -39.08 -15.72
N ASN A 44 18.91 -39.28 -16.90
CA ASN A 44 19.60 -39.80 -18.08
C ASN A 44 20.11 -38.66 -18.98
N ASP A 45 21.39 -38.31 -18.81
CA ASP A 45 22.04 -37.20 -19.52
C ASP A 45 22.06 -37.39 -21.04
N GLU A 46 22.18 -38.62 -21.53
CA GLU A 46 22.17 -38.89 -22.97
C GLU A 46 20.78 -38.74 -23.58
N ALA A 47 19.74 -39.17 -22.86
CA ALA A 47 18.36 -38.99 -23.30
C ALA A 47 18.00 -37.50 -23.39
N ILE A 48 18.43 -36.70 -22.40
CA ILE A 48 18.16 -35.25 -22.39
C ILE A 48 18.90 -34.51 -23.49
N LYS A 49 20.15 -34.88 -23.79
CA LYS A 49 20.91 -34.29 -24.91
C LYS A 49 20.30 -34.60 -26.29
N LYS A 50 19.51 -35.67 -26.42
CA LYS A 50 18.81 -36.03 -27.67
C LYS A 50 17.49 -35.29 -27.86
N ILE A 51 17.03 -34.52 -26.87
CA ILE A 51 15.80 -33.72 -26.98
C ILE A 51 16.08 -32.51 -27.87
N THR A 52 15.29 -32.36 -28.94
CA THR A 52 15.37 -31.22 -29.87
C THR A 52 15.24 -29.89 -29.12
N GLY A 53 16.22 -28.99 -29.24
CA GLY A 53 16.24 -27.70 -28.54
C GLY A 53 17.03 -27.70 -27.22
N VAL A 54 17.55 -28.85 -26.77
CA VAL A 54 18.54 -28.92 -25.69
C VAL A 54 19.95 -28.83 -26.28
N LEU A 55 20.72 -27.85 -25.81
CA LEU A 55 22.09 -27.58 -26.22
C LEU A 55 23.13 -28.33 -25.36
N GLY A 56 22.74 -28.78 -24.17
CA GLY A 56 23.62 -29.53 -23.28
C GLY A 56 23.05 -29.74 -21.89
N VAL A 57 23.78 -30.50 -21.08
CA VAL A 57 23.46 -30.79 -19.67
C VAL A 57 24.71 -30.60 -18.84
N VAL A 58 24.55 -29.95 -17.68
CA VAL A 58 25.62 -29.71 -16.71
C VAL A 58 25.12 -30.04 -15.31
N ARG A 59 25.91 -30.79 -14.55
CA ARG A 59 25.68 -31.05 -13.12
C ARG A 59 26.64 -30.18 -12.33
N SER A 60 26.14 -29.15 -11.63
CA SER A 60 27.00 -28.19 -10.93
C SER A 60 26.28 -27.55 -9.74
N ALA A 61 27.03 -27.30 -8.66
CA ALA A 61 26.54 -26.68 -7.42
C ALA A 61 25.29 -27.38 -6.83
N GLY A 62 25.24 -28.71 -6.89
CA GLY A 62 24.11 -29.50 -6.39
C GLY A 62 22.84 -29.43 -7.25
N GLN A 63 22.87 -28.79 -8.42
CA GLN A 63 21.74 -28.67 -9.35
C GLN A 63 21.96 -29.44 -10.65
N TYR A 64 20.88 -29.95 -11.22
CA TYR A 64 20.83 -30.49 -12.57
C TYR A 64 20.43 -29.38 -13.55
N GLN A 65 21.34 -28.97 -14.44
CA GLN A 65 21.14 -27.85 -15.36
C GLN A 65 21.02 -28.32 -16.80
N ILE A 66 19.90 -28.00 -17.46
CA ILE A 66 19.65 -28.28 -18.86
C ILE A 66 19.82 -26.97 -19.63
N ILE A 67 20.76 -26.92 -20.57
CA ILE A 67 21.03 -25.75 -21.41
C ILE A 67 20.04 -25.79 -22.58
N ILE A 68 19.16 -24.80 -22.68
CA ILE A 68 18.11 -24.71 -23.71
C ILE A 68 18.38 -23.51 -24.63
N GLY A 69 18.90 -22.42 -24.08
CA GLY A 69 19.07 -21.15 -24.80
C GLY A 69 17.93 -20.17 -24.50
N GLN A 70 17.67 -19.24 -25.42
CA GLN A 70 16.81 -18.07 -25.18
C GLN A 70 15.33 -18.41 -24.95
N THR A 71 14.90 -19.64 -25.23
CA THR A 71 13.52 -20.14 -25.09
C THR A 71 13.26 -20.88 -23.78
N VAL A 72 14.19 -20.76 -22.82
CA VAL A 72 14.14 -21.50 -21.55
C VAL A 72 12.94 -21.11 -20.68
N ASN A 73 12.45 -19.87 -20.76
CA ASN A 73 11.27 -19.43 -20.00
C ASN A 73 10.04 -20.22 -20.43
N GLU A 74 9.83 -20.35 -21.74
CA GLU A 74 8.69 -21.06 -22.30
C GLU A 74 8.75 -22.57 -22.00
N VAL A 75 9.96 -23.15 -21.97
CA VAL A 75 10.15 -24.56 -21.59
C VAL A 75 9.97 -24.76 -20.08
N TYR A 76 10.43 -23.82 -19.25
CA TYR A 76 10.20 -23.86 -17.81
C TYR A 76 8.70 -23.87 -17.49
N ASP A 77 7.93 -22.97 -18.11
CA ASP A 77 6.48 -22.90 -17.92
C ASP A 77 5.81 -24.23 -18.28
N ALA A 78 6.24 -24.83 -19.40
CA ALA A 78 5.76 -26.14 -19.83
C ALA A 78 6.15 -27.26 -18.84
N VAL A 79 7.38 -27.26 -18.30
CA VAL A 79 7.85 -28.25 -17.31
C VAL A 79 7.08 -28.13 -15.99
N VAL A 80 6.84 -26.91 -15.51
CA VAL A 80 6.04 -26.69 -14.30
C VAL A 80 4.60 -27.17 -14.51
N GLN A 81 4.02 -26.90 -15.68
CA GLN A 81 2.64 -27.27 -15.98
C GLN A 81 2.47 -28.79 -16.18
N VAL A 82 3.37 -29.44 -16.93
CA VAL A 82 3.32 -30.90 -17.18
C VAL A 82 3.69 -31.68 -15.92
N GLY A 83 4.66 -31.20 -15.14
CA GLY A 83 5.14 -31.88 -13.93
C GLY A 83 4.24 -31.70 -12.71
N ASN A 84 3.22 -30.84 -12.79
CA ASN A 84 2.35 -30.44 -11.67
C ASN A 84 3.16 -30.05 -10.42
N LEU A 85 4.31 -29.40 -10.65
CA LEU A 85 5.24 -29.02 -9.59
C LEU A 85 4.70 -27.79 -8.88
N ALA A 86 4.74 -27.78 -7.54
CA ALA A 86 4.44 -26.58 -6.78
C ALA A 86 5.43 -25.48 -7.22
N GLU A 87 4.92 -24.30 -7.57
CA GLU A 87 5.75 -23.15 -7.95
C GLU A 87 6.72 -22.80 -6.81
N ALA A 88 7.93 -23.36 -6.84
CA ALA A 88 9.04 -22.83 -6.06
C ALA A 88 9.39 -21.48 -6.70
N ALA A 89 9.18 -20.41 -5.95
CA ALA A 89 9.32 -19.04 -6.43
C ALA A 89 10.62 -18.85 -7.23
N PRO A 90 10.56 -18.49 -8.52
CA PRO A 90 11.75 -18.18 -9.28
C PRO A 90 12.37 -16.89 -8.76
N ILE A 91 13.70 -16.85 -8.68
CA ILE A 91 14.44 -15.60 -8.86
C ILE A 91 14.51 -15.36 -10.36
N ALA A 92 13.44 -14.82 -10.94
CA ALA A 92 13.46 -14.10 -12.22
C ALA A 92 12.09 -13.47 -12.52
N GLU A 93 12.18 -12.24 -13.01
CA GLU A 93 11.17 -11.50 -13.74
C GLU A 93 10.58 -12.35 -14.87
N ASN A 94 9.27 -12.57 -14.82
CA ASN A 94 8.33 -12.62 -15.94
C ASN A 94 7.07 -13.34 -15.43
N VAL A 95 6.03 -12.56 -15.16
CA VAL A 95 4.73 -13.07 -14.71
C VAL A 95 3.82 -13.16 -15.93
N ASP A 96 3.75 -14.33 -16.55
CA ASP A 96 2.58 -14.70 -17.37
C ASP A 96 1.89 -15.92 -16.77
N LYS A 97 0.85 -15.65 -15.98
CA LYS A 97 -0.27 -16.58 -15.82
C LYS A 97 -1.57 -15.81 -15.96
N SER A 98 -2.02 -15.73 -17.21
CA SER A 98 -3.43 -15.55 -17.54
C SER A 98 -4.27 -16.71 -16.98
N LYS A 99 -4.74 -16.57 -15.73
CA LYS A 99 -5.89 -17.34 -15.28
C LYS A 99 -7.10 -16.89 -16.08
N ILE A 100 -7.67 -17.82 -16.84
CA ILE A 100 -8.94 -17.70 -17.52
C ILE A 100 -10.02 -17.44 -16.46
N GLN A 101 -10.34 -16.18 -16.21
CA GLN A 101 -11.64 -15.79 -15.67
C GLN A 101 -12.57 -15.54 -16.85
N LYS A 102 -13.75 -16.15 -16.82
CA LYS A 102 -14.82 -15.97 -17.80
C LYS A 102 -15.01 -14.47 -18.08
N LYS A 103 -15.05 -14.09 -19.35
CA LYS A 103 -15.49 -12.76 -19.80
C LYS A 103 -16.95 -12.56 -19.37
N GLU A 104 -17.17 -12.06 -18.16
CA GLU A 104 -18.42 -11.39 -17.85
C GLU A 104 -18.45 -10.03 -18.55
N LYS A 105 -19.65 -9.66 -19.03
CA LYS A 105 -19.88 -8.41 -19.76
C LYS A 105 -19.45 -7.23 -18.88
N GLN A 106 -18.39 -6.53 -19.29
CA GLN A 106 -17.87 -5.39 -18.55
C GLN A 106 -18.88 -4.25 -18.52
N THR A 107 -19.58 -4.14 -17.40
CA THR A 107 -20.30 -2.91 -17.01
C THR A 107 -19.33 -2.01 -16.23
N TRP A 108 -19.56 -0.69 -16.25
CA TRP A 108 -18.79 0.29 -15.47
C TRP A 108 -18.68 -0.07 -13.96
N LYS A 109 -19.70 -0.74 -13.40
CA LYS A 109 -19.68 -1.30 -12.04
C LYS A 109 -18.66 -2.44 -11.86
N SER A 110 -18.48 -3.32 -12.85
CA SER A 110 -17.51 -4.43 -12.80
C SER A 110 -16.06 -3.95 -12.90
N LEU A 111 -15.80 -2.90 -13.70
CA LEU A 111 -14.49 -2.26 -13.82
C LEU A 111 -14.09 -1.55 -12.53
N GLY A 112 -15.01 -0.79 -11.92
CA GLY A 112 -14.79 -0.15 -10.61
C GLY A 112 -14.49 -1.16 -9.50
N ASN A 113 -15.24 -2.26 -9.43
CA ASN A 113 -14.98 -3.33 -8.48
C ASN A 113 -13.63 -4.03 -8.73
N THR A 114 -13.25 -4.25 -9.98
CA THR A 114 -11.96 -4.88 -10.34
C THR A 114 -10.78 -4.00 -9.96
N ILE A 115 -10.85 -2.69 -10.20
CA ILE A 115 -9.80 -1.73 -9.83
C ILE A 115 -9.69 -1.64 -8.31
N LEU A 116 -10.80 -1.45 -7.60
CA LEU A 116 -10.81 -1.42 -6.14
C LEU A 116 -10.26 -2.73 -5.53
N ASN A 117 -10.58 -3.88 -6.12
CA ASN A 117 -10.04 -5.17 -5.69
C ASN A 117 -8.52 -5.27 -5.90
N LYS A 118 -7.98 -4.72 -6.98
CA LYS A 118 -6.53 -4.66 -7.21
C LYS A 118 -5.83 -3.68 -6.27
N ILE A 119 -6.42 -2.51 -6.00
CA ILE A 119 -5.90 -1.56 -5.01
C ILE A 119 -5.85 -2.22 -3.62
N THR A 120 -6.97 -2.76 -3.14
CA THR A 120 -7.02 -3.50 -1.86
C THR A 120 -6.03 -4.67 -1.82
N GLY A 121 -5.90 -5.42 -2.93
CA GLY A 121 -4.98 -6.55 -3.06
C GLY A 121 -3.51 -6.17 -2.95
N SER A 122 -3.13 -4.96 -3.38
CA SER A 122 -1.77 -4.44 -3.22
C SER A 122 -1.43 -4.01 -1.78
N LEU A 123 -2.42 -3.55 -1.01
CA LEU A 123 -2.20 -3.02 0.34
C LEU A 123 -2.23 -4.09 1.43
N THR A 124 -3.01 -5.15 1.23
CA THR A 124 -3.18 -6.22 2.24
C THR A 124 -1.86 -6.89 2.64
N PRO A 125 -0.93 -7.22 1.71
CA PRO A 125 0.38 -7.79 2.08
C PRO A 125 1.27 -6.86 2.91
N LEU A 126 0.96 -5.56 2.99
CA LEU A 126 1.75 -4.56 3.72
C LEU A 126 1.33 -4.41 5.19
N ILE A 127 0.19 -4.99 5.58
CA ILE A 127 -0.34 -4.92 6.95
C ILE A 127 0.72 -5.30 8.02
N PRO A 128 1.57 -6.34 7.85
CA PRO A 128 2.59 -6.65 8.85
C PRO A 128 3.61 -5.53 9.07
N ILE A 129 4.06 -4.87 8.00
CA ILE A 129 5.01 -3.74 8.08
C ILE A 129 4.35 -2.57 8.78
N LEU A 130 3.09 -2.27 8.41
CA LEU A 130 2.28 -1.23 9.02
C LEU A 130 2.16 -1.43 10.54
N ILE A 131 1.84 -2.65 10.97
CA ILE A 131 1.72 -2.97 12.41
C ILE A 131 3.06 -2.76 13.12
N ALA A 132 4.15 -3.30 12.59
CA ALA A 132 5.47 -3.17 13.21
C ALA A 132 5.89 -1.69 13.35
N ALA A 133 5.78 -0.93 12.25
CA ALA A 133 6.10 0.50 12.23
C ALA A 133 5.27 1.29 13.25
N SER A 134 3.96 1.02 13.29
CA SER A 134 3.02 1.66 14.21
C SER A 134 3.34 1.34 15.67
N MET A 135 3.73 0.10 15.98
CA MET A 135 4.10 -0.29 17.34
C MET A 135 5.37 0.42 17.82
N PHE A 136 6.38 0.56 16.96
CA PHE A 136 7.57 1.34 17.34
C PHE A 136 7.27 2.83 17.52
N LYS A 137 6.42 3.42 16.66
CA LYS A 137 5.94 4.80 16.88
C LYS A 137 5.14 4.94 18.17
N MET A 138 4.30 3.96 18.51
CA MET A 138 3.58 3.93 19.80
C MET A 138 4.55 3.91 20.98
N LEU A 139 5.60 3.07 20.94
CA LEU A 139 6.60 3.02 22.01
C LEU A 139 7.32 4.37 22.15
N ALA A 140 7.71 5.00 21.04
CA ALA A 140 8.30 6.34 21.05
C ALA A 140 7.34 7.38 21.65
N ALA A 141 6.07 7.37 21.26
CA ALA A 141 5.07 8.31 21.76
C ALA A 141 4.78 8.14 23.26
N VAL A 142 4.63 6.89 23.73
CA VAL A 142 4.29 6.56 25.12
C VAL A 142 5.46 6.81 26.06
N PHE A 143 6.64 6.30 25.75
CA PHE A 143 7.81 6.44 26.63
C PHE A 143 8.55 7.76 26.44
N GLY A 144 8.35 8.43 25.31
CA GLY A 144 9.00 9.68 24.98
C GLY A 144 8.47 10.89 25.76
N PRO A 145 8.99 12.09 25.44
CA PRO A 145 8.68 13.32 26.18
C PRO A 145 7.21 13.76 26.07
N THR A 146 6.50 13.26 25.07
CA THR A 146 5.10 13.62 24.80
C THR A 146 4.10 13.01 25.77
N MET A 147 4.44 11.91 26.45
CA MET A 147 3.52 11.22 27.36
C MET A 147 4.15 10.95 28.73
N LEU A 148 4.90 9.85 28.90
CA LEU A 148 5.46 9.49 30.21
C LEU A 148 6.78 10.20 30.52
N ASN A 149 7.42 10.82 29.51
CA ASN A 149 8.71 11.50 29.63
C ASN A 149 9.80 10.64 30.30
N MET A 150 9.77 9.32 30.03
CA MET A 150 10.72 8.35 30.58
C MET A 150 12.01 8.28 29.75
N ILE A 151 11.90 8.55 28.45
CA ILE A 151 13.00 8.51 27.50
C ILE A 151 13.12 9.89 26.84
N SER A 152 14.29 10.51 26.96
CA SER A 152 14.59 11.78 26.32
C SER A 152 14.70 11.62 24.79
N VAL A 153 14.36 12.68 24.05
CA VAL A 153 14.54 12.79 22.59
C VAL A 153 15.99 12.63 22.13
N GLN A 154 16.97 12.89 23.01
CA GLN A 154 18.40 12.67 22.72
C GLN A 154 18.83 11.21 22.92
N SER A 155 18.01 10.38 23.57
CA SER A 155 18.32 8.97 23.79
C SER A 155 18.34 8.20 22.47
N ASP A 156 19.35 7.35 22.31
CA ASP A 156 19.44 6.46 21.16
C ASP A 156 18.25 5.48 21.09
N LEU A 157 17.64 5.12 22.23
CA LEU A 157 16.46 4.26 22.26
C LEU A 157 15.23 4.98 21.68
N TYR A 158 15.04 6.27 22.00
CA TYR A 158 13.98 7.08 21.40
C TYR A 158 14.19 7.24 19.89
N ARG A 159 15.44 7.53 19.49
CA ARG A 159 15.81 7.66 18.07
C ARG A 159 15.58 6.34 17.32
N LEU A 160 15.96 5.21 17.91
CA LEU A 160 15.73 3.86 17.39
C LEU A 160 14.26 3.60 17.13
N PHE A 161 13.40 3.79 18.14
CA PHE A 161 11.96 3.61 17.97
C PHE A 161 11.38 4.53 16.90
N SER A 162 11.84 5.78 16.86
CA SER A 162 11.38 6.75 15.87
C SER A 162 11.75 6.33 14.45
N PHE A 163 13.04 6.08 14.16
CA PHE A 163 13.46 5.77 12.79
C PHE A 163 12.99 4.39 12.31
N VAL A 164 12.80 3.41 13.21
CA VAL A 164 12.20 2.12 12.83
C VAL A 164 10.74 2.32 12.45
N GLY A 165 10.01 3.14 13.21
CA GLY A 165 8.67 3.57 12.86
C GLY A 165 8.63 4.29 11.52
N ASP A 166 9.48 5.29 11.33
CA ASP A 166 9.53 6.09 10.09
C ASP A 166 9.95 5.27 8.87
N ALA A 167 10.87 4.31 9.00
CA ALA A 167 11.28 3.44 7.90
C ALA A 167 10.09 2.67 7.32
N GLY A 168 9.18 2.20 8.18
CA GLY A 168 7.98 1.51 7.73
C GLY A 168 7.12 2.38 6.81
N PHE A 169 6.85 3.62 7.20
CA PHE A 169 5.97 4.53 6.45
C PHE A 169 6.69 5.20 5.28
N TYR A 170 7.88 5.76 5.50
CA TYR A 170 8.63 6.54 4.51
C TYR A 170 8.91 5.73 3.25
N PHE A 171 9.29 4.45 3.39
CA PHE A 171 9.60 3.54 2.29
C PHE A 171 8.38 2.80 1.72
N PHE A 172 7.15 3.20 2.07
CA PHE A 172 5.93 2.60 1.50
C PHE A 172 5.89 2.58 -0.02
N PRO A 173 6.33 3.63 -0.75
CA PRO A 173 6.36 3.56 -2.20
C PRO A 173 7.09 2.31 -2.73
N ILE A 174 8.21 1.91 -2.11
CA ILE A 174 8.97 0.73 -2.54
C ILE A 174 8.17 -0.56 -2.31
N ALA A 175 7.60 -0.72 -1.10
CA ALA A 175 6.85 -1.91 -0.74
C ALA A 175 5.53 -2.05 -1.53
N ILE A 176 4.84 -0.93 -1.78
CA ILE A 176 3.67 -0.87 -2.66
C ILE A 176 4.07 -1.17 -4.09
N GLY A 177 5.20 -0.65 -4.57
CA GLY A 177 5.72 -0.93 -5.90
C GLY A 177 5.82 -2.44 -6.17
N TYR A 178 6.38 -3.18 -5.22
CA TYR A 178 6.45 -4.65 -5.28
C TYR A 178 5.09 -5.35 -5.28
N THR A 179 4.24 -5.01 -4.32
CA THR A 179 2.94 -5.68 -4.09
C THR A 179 1.93 -5.34 -5.18
N ALA A 180 1.90 -4.09 -5.64
CA ALA A 180 1.14 -3.65 -6.80
C ALA A 180 1.60 -4.36 -8.06
N ALA A 181 2.91 -4.50 -8.27
CA ALA A 181 3.42 -5.14 -9.48
C ALA A 181 3.00 -6.61 -9.57
N LYS A 182 3.03 -7.33 -8.44
CA LYS A 182 2.45 -8.67 -8.33
C LYS A 182 0.96 -8.67 -8.67
N GLN A 183 0.19 -7.72 -8.14
CA GLN A 183 -1.25 -7.64 -8.35
C GLN A 183 -1.65 -7.28 -9.79
N PHE A 184 -0.82 -6.48 -10.47
CA PHE A 184 -1.00 -6.09 -11.86
C PHE A 184 -0.37 -7.07 -12.86
N ASN A 185 0.31 -8.13 -12.38
CA ASN A 185 1.07 -9.10 -13.17
C ASN A 185 2.10 -8.41 -14.08
N THR A 186 3.04 -7.70 -13.46
CA THR A 186 4.17 -7.00 -14.09
C THR A 186 5.44 -7.21 -13.25
N SER A 187 6.63 -6.80 -13.70
CA SER A 187 7.88 -7.06 -12.97
C SER A 187 7.87 -6.44 -11.56
N PRO A 188 7.96 -7.27 -10.49
CA PRO A 188 8.04 -6.74 -9.12
C PRO A 188 9.33 -5.97 -8.85
N VAL A 189 10.42 -6.30 -9.56
CA VAL A 189 11.71 -5.62 -9.43
C VAL A 189 11.64 -4.23 -10.07
N LEU A 190 10.99 -4.09 -11.24
CA LEU A 190 10.72 -2.78 -11.82
C LEU A 190 9.77 -1.94 -10.96
N GLY A 191 8.79 -2.58 -10.31
CA GLY A 191 7.91 -1.92 -9.34
C GLY A 191 8.68 -1.36 -8.14
N ILE A 192 9.59 -2.15 -7.56
CA ILE A 192 10.53 -1.70 -6.52
C ILE A 192 11.36 -0.53 -7.03
N PHE A 193 11.94 -0.66 -8.22
CA PHE A 193 12.82 0.37 -8.78
C PHE A 193 12.10 1.69 -8.99
N LEU A 194 10.87 1.66 -9.50
CA LEU A 194 10.05 2.86 -9.65
C LEU A 194 9.69 3.49 -8.30
N GLY A 195 9.39 2.68 -7.28
CA GLY A 195 9.20 3.14 -5.91
C GLY A 195 10.46 3.79 -5.33
N SER A 196 11.64 3.25 -5.63
CA SER A 196 12.92 3.82 -5.21
C SER A 196 13.22 5.15 -5.90
N ILE A 197 12.88 5.31 -7.18
CA ILE A 197 13.03 6.59 -7.91
C ILE A 197 12.22 7.70 -7.23
N LEU A 198 11.00 7.41 -6.77
CA LEU A 198 10.15 8.37 -6.05
C LEU A 198 10.75 8.81 -4.71
N LEU A 199 11.66 8.02 -4.14
CA LEU A 199 12.33 8.27 -2.86
C LEU A 199 13.82 8.56 -3.02
N ASP A 200 14.27 8.85 -4.24
CA ASP A 200 15.68 9.08 -4.50
C ASP A 200 16.18 10.29 -3.67
N PRO A 201 17.33 10.17 -2.97
CA PRO A 201 17.84 11.24 -2.12
C PRO A 201 18.10 12.55 -2.88
N GLU A 202 18.46 12.49 -4.17
CA GLU A 202 18.67 13.69 -4.98
C GLU A 202 17.34 14.36 -5.31
N LEU A 203 16.31 13.58 -5.65
CA LEU A 203 14.96 14.09 -5.82
C LEU A 203 14.46 14.79 -4.55
N VAL A 204 14.68 14.21 -3.38
CA VAL A 204 14.30 14.80 -2.08
C VAL A 204 15.03 16.14 -1.85
N LYS A 205 16.32 16.23 -2.19
CA LYS A 205 17.08 17.49 -2.09
C LYS A 205 16.57 18.55 -3.05
N ILE A 206 16.25 18.19 -4.30
CA ILE A 206 15.69 19.10 -5.31
C ILE A 206 14.38 19.72 -4.79
N VAL A 207 13.49 18.87 -4.27
CA VAL A 207 12.20 19.29 -3.70
C VAL A 207 12.41 20.19 -2.49
N ALA A 208 13.28 19.81 -1.55
CA ALA A 208 13.59 20.61 -0.36
C ALA A 208 14.22 21.98 -0.69
N ALA A 209 15.02 22.05 -1.76
CA ALA A 209 15.62 23.30 -2.22
C ALA A 209 14.66 24.21 -3.00
N GLY A 210 13.45 23.74 -3.33
CA GLY A 210 12.48 24.49 -4.13
C GLY A 210 12.94 24.78 -5.57
N LYS A 211 13.95 24.06 -6.07
CA LYS A 211 14.54 24.31 -7.39
C LYS A 211 13.69 23.68 -8.49
N PRO A 212 13.31 24.43 -9.54
CA PRO A 212 12.62 23.85 -10.69
C PRO A 212 13.41 22.69 -11.29
N PHE A 213 12.73 21.59 -11.58
CA PHE A 213 13.32 20.42 -12.21
C PHE A 213 12.44 19.97 -13.37
N THR A 214 13.06 19.52 -14.45
CA THR A 214 12.35 19.06 -15.64
C THR A 214 12.73 17.62 -15.95
N VAL A 215 11.74 16.82 -16.36
CA VAL A 215 11.93 15.46 -16.86
C VAL A 215 11.73 15.51 -18.37
N TYR A 216 12.82 15.38 -19.12
CA TYR A 216 12.81 15.50 -20.59
C TYR A 216 12.20 16.82 -21.09
N GLY A 217 12.44 17.92 -20.37
CA GLY A 217 11.88 19.24 -20.70
C GLY A 217 10.47 19.50 -20.17
N ILE A 218 9.81 18.50 -19.56
CA ILE A 218 8.50 18.66 -18.92
C ILE A 218 8.71 19.12 -17.47
N PRO A 219 8.12 20.25 -17.03
CA PRO A 219 8.21 20.69 -15.64
C PRO A 219 7.67 19.64 -14.66
N MET A 220 8.47 19.30 -13.66
CA MET A 220 8.04 18.45 -12.55
C MET A 220 7.52 19.31 -11.41
N HIS A 221 6.39 18.90 -10.82
CA HIS A 221 5.92 19.53 -9.58
C HIS A 221 6.76 19.04 -8.40
N LEU A 222 7.23 19.97 -7.57
CA LEU A 222 8.12 19.65 -6.45
C LEU A 222 7.32 19.02 -5.32
N THR A 223 7.31 17.68 -5.27
CA THR A 223 6.54 16.89 -4.31
C THR A 223 7.42 15.86 -3.63
N ASN A 224 7.31 15.75 -2.31
CA ASN A 224 7.91 14.64 -1.57
C ASN A 224 6.94 13.44 -1.61
N TYR A 225 7.40 12.31 -2.15
CA TYR A 225 6.60 11.10 -2.28
C TYR A 225 6.74 10.13 -1.11
N GLY A 226 7.53 10.49 -0.08
CA GLY A 226 7.66 9.75 1.17
C GLY A 226 6.30 9.49 1.81
N SER A 227 6.07 8.27 2.27
CA SER A 227 4.81 7.85 2.89
C SER A 227 3.56 7.93 1.99
N THR A 228 3.71 8.15 0.68
CA THR A 228 2.57 8.19 -0.25
C THR A 228 2.22 6.81 -0.79
N VAL A 229 0.94 6.61 -1.08
CA VAL A 229 0.39 5.34 -1.58
C VAL A 229 -0.03 5.43 -3.04
N VAL A 230 -0.81 6.47 -3.36
CA VAL A 230 -1.50 6.60 -4.66
C VAL A 230 -0.55 6.77 -5.84
N PRO A 231 0.49 7.63 -5.78
CA PRO A 231 1.40 7.84 -6.91
C PRO A 231 1.99 6.55 -7.45
N ILE A 232 2.65 5.77 -6.60
CA ILE A 232 3.31 4.54 -7.04
C ILE A 232 2.32 3.48 -7.51
N LEU A 233 1.14 3.40 -6.89
CA LEU A 233 0.12 2.42 -7.26
C LEU A 233 -0.39 2.67 -8.68
N LEU A 234 -0.66 3.94 -9.01
CA LEU A 234 -1.03 4.37 -10.35
C LEU A 234 0.12 4.19 -11.32
N SER A 235 1.35 4.53 -10.91
CA SER A 235 2.53 4.35 -11.74
C SER A 235 2.76 2.90 -12.12
N VAL A 236 2.67 1.95 -11.17
CA VAL A 236 2.83 0.51 -11.46
C VAL A 236 1.67 -0.03 -12.28
N TRP A 237 0.44 0.47 -12.08
CA TRP A 237 -0.69 0.12 -12.92
C TRP A 237 -0.44 0.50 -14.38
N ILE A 238 0.00 1.74 -14.65
CA ILE A 238 0.33 2.20 -16.00
C ILE A 238 1.56 1.44 -16.56
N MET A 239 2.59 1.26 -15.73
CA MET A 239 3.78 0.48 -16.08
C MET A 239 3.41 -0.93 -16.56
N SER A 240 2.36 -1.55 -16.00
CA SER A 240 1.93 -2.89 -16.41
C SER A 240 1.49 -2.98 -17.87
N TYR A 241 1.01 -1.90 -18.48
CA TYR A 241 0.68 -1.86 -19.89
C TYR A 241 1.92 -1.58 -20.75
N ILE A 242 2.79 -0.68 -20.28
CA ILE A 242 3.99 -0.25 -21.00
C ILE A 242 5.03 -1.38 -21.05
N GLU A 243 5.26 -2.06 -19.93
CA GLU A 243 6.18 -3.19 -19.85
C GLU A 243 5.74 -4.33 -20.79
N ARG A 244 4.44 -4.64 -20.81
CA ARG A 244 3.86 -5.63 -21.75
C ARG A 244 4.00 -5.20 -23.20
N PHE A 245 3.82 -3.91 -23.48
CA PHE A 245 4.01 -3.38 -24.82
C PHE A 245 5.45 -3.62 -25.31
N PHE A 246 6.46 -3.26 -24.53
CA PHE A 246 7.86 -3.46 -24.91
C PHE A 246 8.24 -4.94 -24.97
N ASN A 247 7.82 -5.76 -24.00
CA ASN A 247 8.09 -7.20 -24.04
C ASN A 247 7.48 -7.89 -25.27
N LYS A 248 6.33 -7.40 -25.76
CA LYS A 248 5.67 -7.93 -26.95
C LYS A 248 6.33 -7.49 -28.26
N HIS A 249 6.78 -6.25 -28.36
CA HIS A 249 7.26 -5.67 -29.63
C HIS A 249 8.78 -5.73 -29.81
N ILE A 250 9.56 -5.89 -28.74
CA ILE A 250 11.02 -6.00 -28.83
C ILE A 250 11.43 -7.43 -29.16
N THR A 251 12.31 -7.56 -30.14
CA THR A 251 12.93 -8.82 -30.58
C THR A 251 13.59 -9.55 -29.40
N PRO A 252 13.49 -10.89 -29.29
CA PRO A 252 14.01 -11.65 -28.15
C PRO A 252 15.46 -11.33 -27.77
N ALA A 253 16.34 -11.13 -28.75
CA ALA A 253 17.76 -10.85 -28.53
C ALA A 253 18.04 -9.55 -27.75
N LEU A 254 17.14 -8.56 -27.82
CA LEU A 254 17.32 -7.24 -27.17
C LEU A 254 16.37 -7.04 -25.98
N ARG A 255 15.39 -7.92 -25.80
CA ARG A 255 14.30 -7.76 -24.81
C ARG A 255 14.82 -7.56 -23.40
N THR A 256 15.87 -8.28 -23.02
CA THR A 256 16.43 -8.28 -21.66
C THR A 256 17.05 -6.94 -21.25
N ILE A 257 17.49 -6.15 -22.22
CA ILE A 257 18.13 -4.85 -21.98
C ILE A 257 17.14 -3.73 -22.29
N LEU A 258 16.52 -3.78 -23.47
CA LEU A 258 15.71 -2.66 -23.95
C LEU A 258 14.32 -2.62 -23.30
N ALA A 259 13.68 -3.76 -23.02
CA ALA A 259 12.33 -3.73 -22.45
C ALA A 259 12.28 -3.05 -21.07
N PRO A 260 13.10 -3.42 -20.06
CA PRO A 260 13.10 -2.71 -18.78
C PRO A 260 13.56 -1.26 -18.92
N THR A 261 14.59 -0.99 -19.73
CA THR A 261 15.13 0.37 -19.92
C THR A 261 14.09 1.32 -20.53
N LEU A 262 13.44 0.91 -21.63
CA LEU A 262 12.44 1.72 -22.30
C LEU A 262 11.16 1.85 -21.47
N THR A 263 10.79 0.81 -20.71
CA THR A 263 9.68 0.89 -19.76
C THR A 263 9.90 2.00 -18.76
N ILE A 264 11.08 2.04 -18.12
CA ILE A 264 11.40 3.09 -17.14
C ILE A 264 11.54 4.45 -17.82
N ALA A 265 12.20 4.54 -18.97
CA ALA A 265 12.35 5.79 -19.70
C ALA A 265 10.99 6.44 -20.01
N VAL A 266 10.00 5.65 -20.44
CA VAL A 266 8.62 6.17 -20.65
C VAL A 266 7.93 6.46 -19.32
N MET A 267 8.15 5.65 -18.28
CA MET A 267 7.54 5.85 -16.98
C MET A 267 8.05 7.08 -16.23
N LEU A 268 9.28 7.56 -16.44
CA LEU A 268 9.82 8.72 -15.72
C LEU A 268 8.95 10.00 -15.85
N PRO A 269 8.64 10.51 -17.07
CA PRO A 269 7.79 11.69 -17.21
C PRO A 269 6.34 11.41 -16.75
N LEU A 270 5.83 10.20 -16.98
CA LEU A 270 4.49 9.83 -16.53
C LEU A 270 4.39 9.80 -15.00
N ALA A 271 5.36 9.19 -14.32
CA ALA A 271 5.37 9.05 -12.87
C ALA A 271 5.64 10.38 -12.18
N LEU A 272 6.65 11.15 -12.61
CA LEU A 272 7.10 12.34 -11.87
C LEU A 272 6.32 13.61 -12.25
N CYS A 273 5.90 13.77 -13.52
CA CYS A 273 5.22 15.00 -13.96
C CYS A 273 3.70 14.88 -13.98
N ILE A 274 3.15 13.67 -14.08
CA ILE A 274 1.70 13.45 -14.21
C ILE A 274 1.15 12.73 -12.98
N LEU A 275 1.49 11.46 -12.79
CA LEU A 275 0.86 10.58 -11.79
C LEU A 275 1.25 10.94 -10.35
N GLY A 276 2.50 11.37 -10.15
CA GLY A 276 3.03 11.87 -8.89
C GLY A 276 2.22 13.03 -8.34
N PRO A 277 2.17 14.17 -9.04
CA PRO A 277 1.43 15.34 -8.57
C PRO A 277 -0.09 15.20 -8.67
N LEU A 278 -0.61 14.18 -9.37
CA LEU A 278 -2.05 13.95 -9.48
C LEU A 278 -2.73 13.86 -8.11
N GLY A 279 -2.09 13.20 -7.14
CA GLY A 279 -2.59 13.16 -5.75
C GLY A 279 -2.59 14.54 -5.07
N GLY A 280 -1.54 15.34 -5.29
CA GLY A 280 -1.44 16.72 -4.77
C GLY A 280 -2.49 17.64 -5.36
N PHE A 281 -2.67 17.64 -6.69
CA PHE A 281 -3.68 18.44 -7.37
C PHE A 281 -5.09 18.06 -6.95
N LEU A 282 -5.43 16.77 -6.94
CA LEU A 282 -6.73 16.31 -6.45
C LEU A 282 -6.92 16.69 -4.97
N GLY A 283 -5.89 16.53 -4.14
CA GLY A 283 -5.90 16.93 -2.74
C GLY A 283 -6.14 18.42 -2.57
N GLU A 284 -5.57 19.27 -3.41
CA GLU A 284 -5.78 20.73 -3.40
C GLU A 284 -7.23 21.09 -3.75
N TYR A 285 -7.81 20.49 -4.80
CA TYR A 285 -9.21 20.73 -5.15
C TYR A 285 -10.18 20.22 -4.08
N VAL A 286 -9.92 19.03 -3.52
CA VAL A 286 -10.72 18.49 -2.42
C VAL A 286 -10.60 19.36 -1.18
N SER A 287 -9.38 19.79 -0.83
CA SER A 287 -9.12 20.68 0.30
C SER A 287 -9.84 22.02 0.12
N LYS A 288 -9.69 22.69 -1.03
CA LYS A 288 -10.41 23.94 -1.35
C LYS A 288 -11.93 23.74 -1.30
N GLY A 289 -12.41 22.64 -1.87
CA GLY A 289 -13.82 22.30 -1.87
C GLY A 289 -14.37 22.17 -0.46
N ILE A 290 -13.68 21.45 0.42
CA ILE A 290 -14.10 21.25 1.81
C ILE A 290 -13.94 22.53 2.64
N ILE A 291 -12.82 23.25 2.51
CA ILE A 291 -12.58 24.52 3.22
C ILE A 291 -13.59 25.61 2.82
N SER A 292 -14.11 25.59 1.59
CA SER A 292 -15.13 26.54 1.16
C SER A 292 -16.41 26.45 2.00
N PHE A 293 -16.75 25.28 2.56
CA PHE A 293 -17.87 25.15 3.52
C PHE A 293 -17.64 25.97 4.79
N GLY A 294 -16.39 26.02 5.27
CA GLY A 294 -16.02 26.85 6.42
C GLY A 294 -16.20 28.35 6.12
N GLN A 295 -15.88 28.78 4.90
CA GLN A 295 -16.02 30.19 4.46
C GLN A 295 -17.48 30.63 4.31
N LEU A 296 -18.39 29.71 3.98
CA LEU A 296 -19.83 29.99 3.88
C LEU A 296 -20.49 30.25 5.25
N GLY A 297 -19.86 29.81 6.34
CA GLY A 297 -20.36 30.00 7.71
C GLY A 297 -21.65 29.23 8.02
N GLY A 298 -22.17 29.44 9.23
CA GLY A 298 -23.44 28.85 9.69
C GLY A 298 -23.52 27.33 9.58
N VAL A 299 -24.64 26.81 9.08
CA VAL A 299 -24.88 25.37 8.92
C VAL A 299 -23.91 24.73 7.93
N ALA A 300 -23.46 25.46 6.91
CA ALA A 300 -22.51 24.95 5.93
C ALA A 300 -21.15 24.64 6.59
N ALA A 301 -20.68 25.51 7.48
CA ALA A 301 -19.45 25.27 8.24
C ALA A 301 -19.58 24.04 9.15
N ILE A 302 -20.72 23.87 9.83
CA ILE A 302 -20.99 22.71 10.70
C ILE A 302 -20.94 21.40 9.90
N ILE A 303 -21.61 21.37 8.74
CA ILE A 303 -21.59 20.21 7.84
C ILE A 303 -20.17 19.99 7.30
N GLY A 304 -19.43 21.06 7.00
CA GLY A 304 -18.04 21.00 6.55
C GLY A 304 -17.12 20.28 7.55
N VAL A 305 -17.22 20.59 8.85
CA VAL A 305 -16.45 19.88 9.89
C VAL A 305 -16.85 18.40 9.96
N GLY A 306 -18.15 18.10 9.84
CA GLY A 306 -18.63 16.72 9.74
C GLY A 306 -18.04 15.99 8.53
N ILE A 307 -18.02 16.63 7.35
CA ILE A 307 -17.44 16.05 6.13
C ILE A 307 -15.94 15.77 6.31
N ILE A 308 -15.19 16.68 6.94
CA ILE A 308 -13.79 16.41 7.30
C ILE A 308 -13.73 15.18 8.19
N GLY A 309 -14.49 15.13 9.28
CA GLY A 309 -14.51 13.97 10.18
C GLY A 309 -14.84 12.66 9.48
N ALA A 310 -15.73 12.68 8.49
CA ALA A 310 -16.11 11.51 7.73
C ALA A 310 -15.02 11.06 6.74
N LEU A 311 -14.38 12.01 6.05
CA LEU A 311 -13.50 11.74 4.91
C LEU A 311 -12.01 11.81 5.22
N TRP A 312 -11.62 12.32 6.39
CA TRP A 312 -10.22 12.51 6.77
C TRP A 312 -9.38 11.25 6.57
N GLU A 313 -9.86 10.11 7.07
CA GLU A 313 -9.11 8.85 6.96
C GLU A 313 -9.01 8.33 5.51
N LEU A 314 -9.93 8.71 4.63
CA LEU A 314 -9.78 8.47 3.18
C LEU A 314 -8.66 9.35 2.60
N LEU A 315 -8.52 10.58 3.09
CA LEU A 315 -7.41 11.46 2.76
C LEU A 315 -6.09 10.96 3.36
N VAL A 316 -6.13 10.27 4.50
CA VAL A 316 -4.97 9.59 5.10
C VAL A 316 -4.49 8.46 4.20
N ILE A 317 -5.39 7.53 3.82
CA ILE A 317 -5.08 6.40 2.94
C ILE A 317 -4.50 6.86 1.60
N THR A 318 -5.01 7.98 1.06
CA THR A 318 -4.57 8.51 -0.23
C THR A 318 -3.35 9.43 -0.13
N GLY A 319 -2.95 9.85 1.08
CA GLY A 319 -1.89 10.83 1.32
C GLY A 319 -2.30 12.30 1.12
N MET A 320 -3.53 12.55 0.68
CA MET A 320 -4.03 13.91 0.40
C MET A 320 -4.22 14.78 1.67
N HIS A 321 -4.30 14.16 2.85
CA HIS A 321 -4.41 14.85 4.14
C HIS A 321 -3.23 15.81 4.42
N LEU A 322 -2.04 15.56 3.84
CA LEU A 322 -0.87 16.44 3.99
C LEU A 322 -1.13 17.86 3.45
N VAL A 323 -1.94 17.98 2.38
CA VAL A 323 -2.35 19.28 1.84
C VAL A 323 -3.23 20.03 2.84
N MET A 324 -4.13 19.31 3.53
CA MET A 324 -4.98 19.89 4.56
C MET A 324 -4.21 20.25 5.84
N ILE A 325 -3.18 19.48 6.21
CA ILE A 325 -2.29 19.83 7.32
C ILE A 325 -1.55 21.13 7.05
N SER A 326 -1.03 21.34 5.83
CA SER A 326 -0.41 22.62 5.45
C SER A 326 -1.38 23.80 5.52
N ALA A 327 -2.64 23.59 5.08
CA ALA A 327 -3.69 24.60 5.22
C ALA A 327 -4.01 24.89 6.69
N MET A 328 -4.11 23.86 7.53
CA MET A 328 -4.32 23.98 8.97
C MET A 328 -3.21 24.78 9.66
N ILE A 329 -1.94 24.49 9.37
CA ILE A 329 -0.79 25.25 9.90
C ILE A 329 -0.93 26.73 9.52
N THR A 330 -1.32 27.02 8.29
CA THR A 330 -1.53 28.40 7.81
C THR A 330 -2.67 29.09 8.55
N ILE A 331 -3.81 28.43 8.73
CA ILE A 331 -4.98 28.96 9.45
C ILE A 331 -4.62 29.27 10.91
N VAL A 332 -3.98 28.34 11.61
CA VAL A 332 -3.56 28.53 13.01
C VAL A 332 -2.53 29.66 13.11
N ALA A 333 -1.57 29.74 12.19
CA ALA A 333 -0.58 30.82 12.17
C ALA A 333 -1.21 32.21 11.94
N GLN A 334 -2.29 32.29 11.16
CA GLN A 334 -2.96 33.55 10.86
C GLN A 334 -3.97 33.98 11.94
N THR A 335 -4.69 33.02 12.53
CA THR A 335 -5.85 33.30 13.39
C THR A 335 -5.66 32.88 14.85
N GLY A 336 -4.55 32.18 15.16
CA GLY A 336 -4.24 31.68 16.50
C GLY A 336 -5.01 30.42 16.91
N HIS A 337 -5.97 29.97 16.10
CA HIS A 337 -6.75 28.76 16.33
C HIS A 337 -7.25 28.17 15.00
N ASP A 338 -7.82 26.98 15.02
CA ASP A 338 -8.57 26.40 13.90
C ASP A 338 -9.84 25.75 14.44
N ASN A 339 -10.97 26.08 13.84
CA ASN A 339 -12.29 25.58 14.21
C ASN A 339 -12.86 24.65 13.13
N PHE A 340 -12.00 24.09 12.28
CA PHE A 340 -12.44 23.37 11.09
C PHE A 340 -11.66 22.07 10.85
N ILE A 341 -10.37 22.17 10.50
CA ILE A 341 -9.54 21.01 10.14
C ILE A 341 -9.14 20.19 11.36
N ILE A 342 -8.71 20.84 12.45
CA ILE A 342 -8.35 20.20 13.72
C ILE A 342 -9.56 19.44 14.27
N LEU A 343 -10.74 20.06 14.28
CA LEU A 343 -11.95 19.44 14.81
C LEU A 343 -12.31 18.15 14.06
N GLY A 344 -12.37 18.22 12.73
CA GLY A 344 -12.72 17.07 11.91
C GLY A 344 -11.67 15.96 11.98
N SER A 345 -10.37 16.31 11.92
CA SER A 345 -9.28 15.33 11.96
C SER A 345 -9.18 14.60 13.30
N LEU A 346 -9.41 15.29 14.43
CA LEU A 346 -9.50 14.63 15.75
C LEU A 346 -10.72 13.72 15.83
N ALA A 347 -11.89 14.18 15.41
CA ALA A 347 -13.10 13.35 15.41
C ALA A 347 -12.89 12.07 14.56
N ALA A 348 -12.25 12.19 13.41
CA ALA A 348 -11.90 11.06 12.55
C ALA A 348 -10.96 10.07 13.24
N SER A 349 -9.92 10.57 13.92
CA SER A 349 -8.96 9.75 14.66
C SER A 349 -9.64 8.90 15.74
N PHE A 350 -10.53 9.50 16.53
CA PHE A 350 -11.32 8.78 17.52
C PHE A 350 -12.36 7.84 16.89
N ALA A 351 -12.88 8.17 15.70
CA ALA A 351 -13.75 7.28 14.96
C ALA A 351 -13.04 6.01 14.48
N VAL A 352 -11.73 6.07 14.16
CA VAL A 352 -10.93 4.86 13.86
C VAL A 352 -10.82 3.95 15.10
N ALA A 353 -10.66 4.54 16.29
CA ALA A 353 -10.67 3.80 17.54
C ALA A 353 -12.05 3.16 17.75
N GLY A 354 -13.12 3.93 17.59
CA GLY A 354 -14.49 3.45 17.66
C GLY A 354 -14.74 2.28 16.71
N MET A 355 -14.37 2.41 15.44
CA MET A 355 -14.45 1.35 14.44
C MET A 355 -13.71 0.08 14.89
N SER A 356 -12.49 0.23 15.40
CA SER A 356 -11.67 -0.91 15.86
C SER A 356 -12.30 -1.61 17.06
N LEU A 357 -12.87 -0.84 18.00
CA LEU A 357 -13.61 -1.38 19.14
C LEU A 357 -14.91 -2.07 18.70
N GLY A 358 -15.71 -1.44 17.83
CA GLY A 358 -16.94 -2.03 17.28
C GLY A 358 -16.67 -3.32 16.51
N ALA A 359 -15.59 -3.36 15.71
CA ALA A 359 -15.16 -4.56 15.01
C ALA A 359 -14.72 -5.66 15.98
N THR A 360 -13.98 -5.30 17.05
CA THR A 360 -13.60 -6.23 18.12
C THR A 360 -14.83 -6.90 18.76
N LEU A 361 -15.86 -6.12 19.05
CA LEU A 361 -17.09 -6.64 19.66
C LEU A 361 -17.88 -7.52 18.70
N ARG A 362 -17.79 -7.26 17.39
CA ARG A 362 -18.57 -7.96 16.37
C ARG A 362 -17.89 -9.21 15.79
N LEU A 363 -16.56 -9.25 15.72
CA LEU A 363 -15.80 -10.39 15.21
C LEU A 363 -15.95 -11.62 16.10
N LYS A 364 -16.11 -12.79 15.46
CA LYS A 364 -16.27 -14.09 16.15
C LYS A 364 -14.95 -14.86 16.28
N ASP A 365 -14.07 -14.74 15.30
CA ASP A 365 -12.77 -15.41 15.33
C ASP A 365 -11.87 -14.79 16.42
N LYS A 366 -11.29 -15.62 17.28
CA LYS A 366 -10.49 -15.16 18.42
C LYS A 366 -9.23 -14.40 17.99
N LYS A 367 -8.58 -14.80 16.89
CA LYS A 367 -7.37 -14.14 16.39
C LYS A 367 -7.73 -12.79 15.77
N GLU A 368 -8.73 -12.75 14.91
CA GLU A 368 -9.17 -11.48 14.29
C GLU A 368 -9.69 -10.49 15.33
N LYS A 369 -10.42 -10.97 16.34
CA LYS A 369 -10.87 -10.15 17.47
C LYS A 369 -9.69 -9.56 18.27
N SER A 370 -8.69 -10.37 18.59
CA SER A 370 -7.48 -9.91 19.27
C SER A 370 -6.72 -8.87 18.45
N LEU A 371 -6.64 -9.06 17.13
CA LEU A 371 -6.01 -8.10 16.22
C LEU A 371 -6.79 -6.78 16.17
N ALA A 372 -8.11 -6.83 16.01
CA ALA A 372 -8.96 -5.63 16.02
C ALA A 372 -8.80 -4.83 17.33
N PHE A 373 -8.70 -5.52 18.47
CA PHE A 373 -8.48 -4.87 19.76
C PHE A 373 -7.08 -4.25 19.84
N SER A 374 -6.06 -4.91 19.31
CA SER A 374 -4.71 -4.34 19.26
C SER A 374 -4.66 -3.06 18.43
N TYR A 375 -5.47 -2.95 17.36
CA TYR A 375 -5.58 -1.72 16.57
C TYR A 375 -6.27 -0.58 17.33
N PHE A 376 -7.27 -0.89 18.15
CA PHE A 376 -7.87 0.08 19.05
C PHE A 376 -6.84 0.67 20.03
N ILE A 377 -6.04 -0.20 20.66
CA ILE A 377 -4.98 0.23 21.59
C ILE A 377 -3.90 1.03 20.85
N ALA A 378 -3.46 0.57 19.68
CA ALA A 378 -2.48 1.27 18.85
C ALA A 378 -2.92 2.71 18.52
N ASN A 379 -4.21 2.91 18.26
CA ASN A 379 -4.75 4.22 17.98
C ASN A 379 -4.89 5.09 19.24
N ILE A 380 -5.63 4.63 20.26
CA ILE A 380 -5.92 5.45 21.46
C ILE A 380 -4.68 5.77 22.29
N ILE A 381 -3.70 4.86 22.33
CA ILE A 381 -2.47 5.03 23.10
C ILE A 381 -1.34 5.53 22.19
N GLY A 382 -1.10 4.83 21.08
CA GLY A 382 0.01 5.12 20.19
C GLY A 382 -0.21 6.24 19.19
N GLY A 383 -1.47 6.58 18.90
CA GLY A 383 -1.82 7.66 17.98
C GLY A 383 -1.59 7.29 16.53
N VAL A 384 -1.69 6.00 16.22
CA VAL A 384 -1.46 5.46 14.88
C VAL A 384 -2.76 4.84 14.37
N THR A 385 -3.37 5.46 13.35
CA THR A 385 -4.67 5.05 12.81
C THR A 385 -4.53 3.93 11.77
N GLU A 386 -3.35 3.84 11.14
CA GLU A 386 -3.08 3.00 9.99
C GLU A 386 -3.32 1.50 10.23
N PRO A 387 -2.96 0.89 11.38
CA PRO A 387 -3.31 -0.50 11.66
C PRO A 387 -4.82 -0.77 11.55
N GLY A 388 -5.65 0.16 12.04
CA GLY A 388 -7.10 0.09 11.94
C GLY A 388 -7.60 0.30 10.50
N LEU A 389 -7.06 1.31 9.79
CA LEU A 389 -7.45 1.59 8.41
C LEU A 389 -7.14 0.43 7.47
N TYR A 390 -5.90 -0.07 7.49
CA TYR A 390 -5.46 -1.12 6.57
C TYR A 390 -5.90 -2.51 7.06
N GLY A 391 -5.84 -2.76 8.37
CA GLY A 391 -6.18 -4.05 8.98
C GLY A 391 -7.68 -4.32 9.09
N LEU A 392 -8.51 -3.28 9.21
CA LEU A 392 -9.97 -3.41 9.28
C LEU A 392 -10.70 -2.72 8.15
N ALA A 393 -10.52 -1.41 7.97
CA ALA A 393 -11.38 -0.61 7.09
C ALA A 393 -11.25 -0.97 5.60
N ILE A 394 -10.02 -1.28 5.15
CA ILE A 394 -9.74 -1.73 3.78
C ILE A 394 -10.03 -3.23 3.63
N LYS A 395 -9.69 -4.03 4.65
CA LYS A 395 -9.96 -5.48 4.67
C LYS A 395 -11.46 -5.78 4.62
N TYR A 396 -12.24 -5.03 5.38
CA TYR A 396 -13.70 -5.15 5.49
C TYR A 396 -14.35 -3.80 5.13
N ARG A 397 -15.13 -3.78 4.05
CA ARG A 397 -15.76 -2.54 3.55
C ARG A 397 -16.76 -1.91 4.53
N ARG A 398 -17.37 -2.71 5.40
CA ARG A 398 -18.45 -2.28 6.31
C ARG A 398 -17.97 -1.46 7.52
N PRO A 399 -16.92 -1.87 8.25
CA PRO A 399 -16.33 -1.02 9.29
C PRO A 399 -15.96 0.38 8.83
N PHE A 400 -15.49 0.52 7.58
CA PHE A 400 -15.20 1.82 6.97
C PHE A 400 -16.40 2.78 7.07
N ILE A 401 -17.62 2.30 6.82
CA ILE A 401 -18.84 3.11 6.90
C ILE A 401 -19.10 3.55 8.34
N GLY A 402 -18.94 2.65 9.31
CA GLY A 402 -19.10 3.00 10.73
C GLY A 402 -18.12 4.07 11.20
N MET A 403 -16.86 3.99 10.76
CA MET A 403 -15.85 5.02 10.99
C MET A 403 -16.28 6.38 10.42
N MET A 404 -16.73 6.44 9.15
CA MET A 404 -17.18 7.69 8.55
C MET A 404 -18.36 8.31 9.32
N ILE A 405 -19.33 7.48 9.75
CA ILE A 405 -20.49 7.95 10.51
C ILE A 405 -20.04 8.55 11.85
N GLY A 406 -19.17 7.87 12.59
CA GLY A 406 -18.67 8.40 13.87
C GLY A 406 -17.89 9.69 13.70
N GLY A 407 -17.00 9.75 12.72
CA GLY A 407 -16.24 10.96 12.43
C GLY A 407 -17.13 12.14 12.03
N PHE A 408 -18.17 11.88 11.22
CA PHE A 408 -19.17 12.88 10.84
C PHE A 408 -19.92 13.45 12.03
N VAL A 409 -20.45 12.57 12.90
CA VAL A 409 -21.27 12.98 14.04
C VAL A 409 -20.43 13.70 15.11
N GLY A 410 -19.20 13.22 15.37
CA GLY A 410 -18.27 13.92 16.26
C GLY A 410 -17.88 15.29 15.72
N GLY A 411 -17.55 15.38 14.44
CA GLY A 411 -17.23 16.66 13.78
C GLY A 411 -18.38 17.67 13.86
N ILE A 412 -19.61 17.23 13.57
CA ILE A 412 -20.81 18.08 13.73
C ILE A 412 -20.99 18.54 15.17
N TYR A 413 -20.86 17.63 16.14
CA TYR A 413 -21.00 18.00 17.56
C TYR A 413 -19.99 19.09 17.94
N ALA A 414 -18.71 18.92 17.60
CA ALA A 414 -17.69 19.91 17.88
C ALA A 414 -18.00 21.28 17.26
N ALA A 415 -18.52 21.29 16.02
CA ALA A 415 -18.86 22.52 15.33
C ALA A 415 -20.11 23.22 15.92
N ILE A 416 -21.14 22.47 16.32
CA ILE A 416 -22.33 23.00 16.99
C ILE A 416 -21.96 23.65 18.33
N MET A 417 -21.04 23.01 19.06
CA MET A 417 -20.57 23.51 20.36
C MET A 417 -19.50 24.60 20.23
N HIS A 418 -19.23 25.08 19.01
CA HIS A 418 -18.24 26.11 18.70
C HIS A 418 -16.85 25.83 19.28
N VAL A 419 -16.43 24.57 19.22
CA VAL A 419 -15.09 24.16 19.67
C VAL A 419 -14.02 24.71 18.72
N SER A 420 -12.88 25.10 19.28
CA SER A 420 -11.69 25.52 18.54
C SER A 420 -10.47 24.76 19.03
N GLY A 421 -9.63 24.32 18.09
CA GLY A 421 -8.30 23.80 18.33
C GLY A 421 -7.26 24.94 18.33
N TYR A 422 -6.44 25.00 19.36
CA TYR A 422 -5.43 26.04 19.56
C TYR A 422 -4.01 25.52 19.45
N VAL A 423 -3.83 24.21 19.60
CA VAL A 423 -2.52 23.56 19.57
C VAL A 423 -2.53 22.49 18.48
N ILE A 424 -1.53 22.54 17.60
CA ILE A 424 -1.30 21.49 16.61
C ILE A 424 -0.58 20.34 17.32
N VAL A 425 -1.30 19.24 17.52
CA VAL A 425 -0.75 18.04 18.17
C VAL A 425 -0.34 17.04 17.09
N PRO A 426 0.94 16.62 17.01
CA PRO A 426 1.43 15.74 15.95
C PRO A 426 1.14 14.25 16.20
N VAL A 427 0.15 13.93 17.04
CA VAL A 427 -0.26 12.56 17.40
C VAL A 427 -1.78 12.46 17.44
N ALA A 428 -2.31 11.31 17.00
CA ALA A 428 -3.76 11.05 16.93
C ALA A 428 -4.32 10.27 18.15
N ASN A 429 -3.57 10.18 19.26
CA ASN A 429 -3.98 9.45 20.46
C ASN A 429 -4.85 10.30 21.38
N PHE A 430 -5.14 9.83 22.60
CA PHE A 430 -5.91 10.62 23.56
C PHE A 430 -5.26 11.99 23.91
N MET A 431 -3.93 12.14 23.77
CA MET A 431 -3.28 13.44 23.96
C MET A 431 -3.62 14.42 22.86
N SER A 432 -4.13 13.99 21.70
CA SER A 432 -4.67 14.91 20.69
C SER A 432 -5.72 15.85 21.28
N LEU A 433 -6.46 15.44 22.32
CA LEU A 433 -7.42 16.28 23.04
C LEU A 433 -6.79 17.53 23.67
N THR A 434 -5.46 17.55 23.88
CA THR A 434 -4.76 18.76 24.33
C THR A 434 -4.78 19.87 23.27
N ALA A 435 -5.13 19.56 22.01
CA ALA A 435 -5.38 20.54 20.97
C ALA A 435 -6.37 21.63 21.43
N TYR A 436 -7.28 21.31 22.35
CA TYR A 436 -8.31 22.23 22.86
C TYR A 436 -7.87 23.09 24.06
N VAL A 437 -6.67 22.88 24.61
CA VAL A 437 -6.21 23.48 25.90
C VAL A 437 -5.86 24.98 25.82
N GLY A 438 -5.91 25.60 24.63
CA GLY A 438 -5.79 27.07 24.49
C GLY A 438 -7.11 27.84 24.59
N GLY A 439 -8.24 27.15 24.73
CA GLY A 439 -9.57 27.75 24.87
C GLY A 439 -10.06 27.82 26.31
N SER A 440 -11.35 28.07 26.48
CA SER A 440 -12.01 27.98 27.80
C SER A 440 -12.11 26.53 28.29
N THR A 441 -12.36 26.33 29.58
CA THR A 441 -12.64 24.99 30.13
C THR A 441 -13.83 24.32 29.43
N VAL A 442 -14.83 25.11 29.02
CA VAL A 442 -15.99 24.63 28.26
C VAL A 442 -15.58 24.14 26.87
N ASN A 443 -14.63 24.81 26.21
CA ASN A 443 -14.06 24.37 24.93
C ASN A 443 -13.42 22.98 25.05
N LEU A 444 -12.58 22.80 26.07
CA LEU A 444 -11.93 21.51 26.33
C LEU A 444 -12.96 20.41 26.61
N ILE A 445 -13.94 20.66 27.47
CA ILE A 445 -14.99 19.68 27.80
C ILE A 445 -15.76 19.27 26.54
N ASN A 446 -16.19 20.24 25.72
CA ASN A 446 -16.92 19.93 24.49
C ASN A 446 -16.04 19.23 23.45
N GLY A 447 -14.74 19.55 23.39
CA GLY A 447 -13.79 18.81 22.56
C GLY A 447 -13.65 17.35 22.98
N ILE A 448 -13.59 17.08 24.29
CA ILE A 448 -13.57 15.71 24.82
C ILE A 448 -14.88 14.97 24.50
N ILE A 449 -16.03 15.63 24.69
CA ILE A 449 -17.33 15.02 24.36
C ILE A 449 -17.41 14.70 22.86
N SER A 450 -16.93 15.59 21.98
CA SER A 450 -16.86 15.33 20.54
C SER A 450 -16.11 14.03 20.22
N ALA A 451 -14.93 13.85 20.81
CA ALA A 451 -14.11 12.66 20.61
C ALA A 451 -14.80 11.39 21.13
N VAL A 452 -15.43 11.46 22.30
CA VAL A 452 -16.21 10.35 22.87
C VAL A 452 -17.41 10.02 21.98
N VAL A 453 -18.12 11.02 21.47
CA VAL A 453 -19.24 10.85 20.53
C VAL A 453 -18.73 10.17 19.26
N ALA A 454 -17.63 10.62 18.67
CA ALA A 454 -17.06 10.01 17.47
C ALA A 454 -16.72 8.53 17.68
N LEU A 455 -16.07 8.21 18.80
CA LEU A 455 -15.69 6.85 19.16
C LEU A 455 -16.93 5.96 19.39
N VAL A 456 -17.87 6.40 20.21
CA VAL A 456 -19.05 5.60 20.57
C VAL A 456 -19.93 5.39 19.35
N VAL A 457 -20.20 6.44 18.57
CA VAL A 457 -21.01 6.34 17.35
C VAL A 457 -20.34 5.43 16.33
N ALA A 458 -19.02 5.55 16.10
CA ALA A 458 -18.31 4.63 15.21
C ALA A 458 -18.36 3.18 15.73
N ALA A 459 -18.18 2.96 17.03
CA ALA A 459 -18.23 1.62 17.60
C ALA A 459 -19.61 0.97 17.44
N VAL A 460 -20.67 1.71 17.75
CA VAL A 460 -22.06 1.25 17.60
C VAL A 460 -22.39 1.01 16.13
N ALA A 461 -22.07 1.96 15.24
CA ALA A 461 -22.33 1.83 13.82
C ALA A 461 -21.58 0.63 13.21
N THR A 462 -20.29 0.48 13.49
CA THR A 462 -19.50 -0.67 13.02
C THR A 462 -20.03 -1.99 13.57
N TYR A 463 -20.44 -2.04 14.84
CA TYR A 463 -21.03 -3.24 15.43
C TYR A 463 -22.34 -3.64 14.75
N LEU A 464 -23.24 -2.67 14.51
CA LEU A 464 -24.55 -2.90 13.90
C LEU A 464 -24.44 -3.26 12.41
N ILE A 465 -23.65 -2.52 11.63
CA ILE A 465 -23.44 -2.77 10.19
C ILE A 465 -22.73 -4.11 9.97
N GLY A 466 -21.83 -4.49 10.89
CA GLY A 466 -21.17 -5.78 10.90
C GLY A 466 -19.81 -5.80 10.19
N VAL A 467 -19.08 -6.91 10.39
CA VAL A 467 -17.78 -7.17 9.76
C VAL A 467 -17.95 -8.35 8.80
N GLU A 468 -18.48 -8.10 7.60
CA GLU A 468 -18.58 -9.16 6.60
C GLU A 468 -17.25 -9.29 5.84
N PRO A 469 -16.67 -10.50 5.74
CA PRO A 469 -15.57 -10.74 4.83
C PRO A 469 -16.07 -10.52 3.40
N LYS A 470 -15.22 -9.94 2.53
CA LYS A 470 -15.42 -10.07 1.07
C LYS A 470 -15.63 -11.56 0.78
N SER A 471 -16.70 -11.90 0.08
CA SER A 471 -17.00 -13.29 -0.29
C SER A 471 -15.72 -13.94 -0.84
N LYS A 472 -15.38 -15.12 -0.30
CA LYS A 472 -14.46 -16.03 -0.99
C LYS A 472 -15.22 -16.49 -2.23
N GLY A 473 -14.93 -15.87 -3.37
CA GLY A 473 -15.54 -16.17 -4.65
C GLY A 473 -16.50 -15.08 -5.09
N GLU A 474 -16.03 -14.26 -6.02
CA GLU A 474 -16.50 -14.26 -7.43
C GLU A 474 -15.31 -13.92 -8.33
#